data_AF-X1DM66-F1
#
_entry.id   AF-X1DM66-F1
#
_cell.length_a   1.000
_cell.length_b   1.000
_cell.length_c   1.000
_cell.angle_alpha   90.00
_cell.angle_beta   90.00
_cell.angle_gamma   90.00
#
_symmetry.space_group_name_H-M   'P 1'
#
loop_
_entity.id
_entity.type
_entity.pdbx_description
1 polymer ?
#
loop_
_entity_poly.entity_id
_entity_poly.type
_entity_poly.pdbx_seq_one_letter_code
_entity_poly.pdbx_strand_id
1 'polypeptide(L)'
;MVPLATLFAILREKADNDAVRDKLIRWYWGGIFGELYGSAVESQFANDVPEVMSWIDGGEEPSTVVKCNFAPGRLYTLKSRLSAAYKGLYAILIRDGGLDFLSGVPINIQTYFYERIDIHHIFPKDYCKKPDSGAHDYDSIINKAPISTMTNRIIGGNAPKIYLKKLIDDKGIKEDRLDTILASHVIDANAL
;
A
#
# COMPACT_ATOMS: atom_id res chain seq x y z
N MET A 1 0.66 -0.57 -15.45
CA MET A 1 2.06 -0.18 -15.79
C MET A 1 2.33 -0.68 -17.20
N VAL A 2 2.83 0.17 -18.11
CA VAL A 2 2.96 -0.17 -19.54
C VAL A 2 3.96 -1.32 -19.78
N PRO A 3 5.20 -1.29 -19.25
CA PRO A 3 6.14 -2.40 -19.45
C PRO A 3 5.65 -3.78 -19.01
N LEU A 4 4.97 -3.88 -17.85
CA LEU A 4 4.42 -5.16 -17.39
C LEU A 4 3.39 -5.73 -18.38
N ALA A 5 2.49 -4.87 -18.90
CA ALA A 5 1.52 -5.29 -19.90
C ALA A 5 2.19 -5.75 -21.20
N THR A 6 3.23 -5.03 -21.64
CA THR A 6 4.04 -5.41 -22.80
C THR A 6 4.74 -6.76 -22.60
N LEU A 7 5.34 -6.99 -21.42
CA LEU A 7 5.97 -8.25 -21.08
C LEU A 7 4.98 -9.41 -21.13
N PHE A 8 3.78 -9.27 -20.56
CA PHE A 8 2.73 -10.29 -20.67
C PHE A 8 2.29 -10.53 -22.12
N ALA A 9 2.18 -9.48 -22.93
CA ALA A 9 1.82 -9.61 -24.35
C ALA A 9 2.87 -10.37 -25.17
N ILE A 10 4.15 -10.19 -24.84
CA ILE A 10 5.27 -10.88 -25.50
C ILE A 10 5.42 -12.31 -24.99
N LEU A 11 5.44 -12.51 -23.67
CA LEU A 11 5.71 -13.80 -23.02
C LEU A 11 4.55 -14.78 -23.16
N ARG A 12 3.30 -14.31 -23.17
CA ARG A 12 2.09 -15.14 -23.24
C ARG A 12 2.15 -16.24 -22.15
N GLU A 13 1.97 -17.50 -22.52
CA GLU A 13 2.01 -18.66 -21.61
C GLU A 13 3.35 -18.81 -20.88
N LYS A 14 4.46 -18.29 -21.43
CA LYS A 14 5.76 -18.29 -20.74
C LYS A 14 5.73 -17.46 -19.44
N ALA A 15 4.84 -16.48 -19.33
CA ALA A 15 4.67 -15.70 -18.10
C ALA A 15 4.03 -16.50 -16.95
N ASP A 16 3.37 -17.62 -17.26
CA ASP A 16 2.80 -18.54 -16.25
C ASP A 16 3.83 -19.53 -15.70
N ASN A 17 5.02 -19.62 -16.32
CA ASN A 17 6.13 -20.39 -15.77
C ASN A 17 6.61 -19.79 -14.44
N ASP A 18 6.75 -20.63 -13.42
CA ASP A 18 7.11 -20.23 -12.05
C ASP A 18 8.38 -19.36 -11.98
N ALA A 19 9.48 -19.81 -12.60
CA ALA A 19 10.75 -19.08 -12.58
C ALA A 19 10.67 -17.74 -13.35
N VAL A 20 9.88 -17.68 -14.41
CA VAL A 20 9.64 -16.43 -15.16
C VAL A 20 8.79 -15.48 -14.32
N ARG A 21 7.75 -16.00 -13.68
CA ARG A 21 6.85 -15.25 -12.81
C ARG A 21 7.60 -14.64 -11.63
N ASP A 22 8.52 -15.38 -11.00
CA ASP A 22 9.36 -14.88 -9.92
C ASP A 22 10.26 -13.71 -10.36
N LYS A 23 10.87 -13.80 -11.56
CA LYS A 23 11.63 -12.69 -12.15
C LYS A 23 10.74 -11.46 -12.37
N LEU A 24 9.54 -11.65 -12.92
CA LEU A 24 8.58 -10.55 -13.14
C LEU A 24 8.15 -9.90 -11.82
N ILE A 25 7.87 -10.69 -10.78
CA ILE A 25 7.51 -10.21 -9.44
C ILE A 25 8.67 -9.41 -8.84
N ARG A 26 9.90 -9.94 -8.90
CA ARG A 26 11.09 -9.25 -8.37
C ARG A 26 11.37 -7.94 -9.08
N TRP A 27 11.30 -7.92 -10.42
CA TRP A 27 11.45 -6.69 -11.20
C TRP A 27 10.34 -5.67 -10.87
N TYR A 28 9.08 -6.10 -10.86
CA TYR A 28 7.94 -5.21 -10.65
C TYR A 28 7.96 -4.54 -9.28
N TRP A 29 8.12 -5.33 -8.20
CA TRP A 29 8.17 -4.79 -6.85
C TRP A 29 9.47 -4.04 -6.56
N GLY A 30 10.58 -4.47 -7.14
CA GLY A 30 11.85 -3.75 -7.07
C GLY A 30 11.75 -2.34 -7.67
N GLY A 31 11.13 -2.21 -8.84
CA GLY A 31 10.91 -0.90 -9.46
C GLY A 31 9.92 -0.02 -8.67
N ILE A 32 8.87 -0.61 -8.09
CA ILE A 32 7.89 0.12 -7.28
C ILE A 32 8.51 0.66 -5.99
N PHE A 33 9.14 -0.20 -5.18
CA PHE A 33 9.66 0.18 -3.87
C PHE A 33 11.05 0.81 -3.93
N GLY A 34 11.80 0.59 -5.01
CA GLY A 34 12.96 1.39 -5.36
C GLY A 34 12.61 2.78 -5.92
N GLU A 35 11.32 3.12 -6.03
CA GLU A 35 10.82 4.42 -6.54
C GLU A 35 11.35 4.80 -7.93
N LEU A 36 11.62 3.80 -8.79
CA LEU A 36 12.20 3.99 -10.12
C LEU A 36 11.19 4.50 -11.16
N TYR A 37 9.90 4.57 -10.81
CA TYR A 37 8.80 5.02 -11.66
C TYR A 37 8.26 6.41 -11.26
N GLY A 38 9.16 7.27 -10.76
CA GLY A 38 8.87 8.65 -10.36
C GLY A 38 8.85 9.64 -11.54
N SER A 39 9.75 10.61 -11.57
CA SER A 39 9.75 11.69 -12.57
C SER A 39 10.36 11.35 -13.94
N ALA A 40 11.09 10.23 -14.06
CA ALA A 40 11.82 9.83 -15.27
C ALA A 40 11.31 8.49 -15.85
N VAL A 41 9.98 8.33 -15.91
CA VAL A 41 9.33 7.07 -16.26
C VAL A 41 9.63 6.61 -17.69
N GLU A 42 9.69 7.52 -18.65
CA GLU A 42 9.82 7.18 -20.08
C GLU A 42 11.14 6.49 -20.39
N SER A 43 12.27 7.01 -19.89
CA SER A 43 13.59 6.40 -20.08
C SER A 43 13.72 5.05 -19.38
N GLN A 44 13.11 4.89 -18.19
CA GLN A 44 13.12 3.62 -17.49
C GLN A 44 12.31 2.55 -18.23
N PHE A 45 11.12 2.92 -18.73
CA PHE A 45 10.25 2.02 -19.48
C PHE A 45 10.87 1.54 -20.80
N ALA A 46 11.69 2.36 -21.45
CA ALA A 46 12.41 1.98 -22.66
C ALA A 46 13.41 0.84 -22.42
N ASN A 47 14.02 0.78 -21.22
CA ASN A 47 15.01 -0.24 -20.86
C ASN A 47 14.37 -1.48 -20.22
N ASP A 48 13.27 -1.32 -19.49
CA ASP A 48 12.66 -2.41 -18.72
C ASP A 48 12.32 -3.65 -19.56
N VAL A 49 11.65 -3.46 -20.70
CA VAL A 49 11.22 -4.60 -21.54
C VAL A 49 12.42 -5.40 -22.09
N PRO A 50 13.39 -4.79 -22.80
CA PRO A 50 14.52 -5.56 -23.32
C PRO A 50 15.39 -6.17 -22.22
N GLU A 51 15.63 -5.47 -21.11
CA GLU A 51 16.43 -5.99 -19.99
C GLU A 51 15.75 -7.19 -19.32
N VAL A 52 14.44 -7.12 -19.05
CA VAL A 52 13.70 -8.23 -18.43
C VAL A 52 13.61 -9.43 -19.36
N MET A 53 13.40 -9.22 -20.66
CA MET A 53 13.40 -10.33 -21.63
C MET A 53 14.77 -11.03 -21.69
N SER A 54 15.86 -10.27 -21.76
CA SER A 54 17.23 -10.79 -21.71
C SER A 54 17.47 -11.58 -20.43
N TRP A 55 17.06 -11.04 -19.28
CA TRP A 55 17.20 -11.71 -17.99
C TRP A 55 16.41 -13.02 -17.92
N ILE A 56 15.19 -13.05 -18.45
CA ILE A 56 14.36 -14.26 -18.53
C ILE A 56 15.09 -15.36 -19.31
N ASP A 57 15.79 -15.01 -20.38
CA ASP A 57 16.54 -15.93 -21.25
C ASP A 57 17.96 -16.28 -20.73
N GLY A 58 18.28 -15.91 -19.49
CA GLY A 58 19.52 -16.27 -18.81
C GLY A 58 20.61 -15.19 -18.85
N GLY A 59 20.27 -13.98 -19.31
CA GLY A 59 21.13 -12.80 -19.23
C GLY A 59 21.26 -12.23 -17.82
N GLU A 60 21.87 -11.04 -17.73
CA GLU A 60 22.10 -10.32 -16.47
C GLU A 60 20.80 -9.78 -15.84
N GLU A 61 20.86 -9.42 -14.56
CA GLU A 61 19.72 -8.79 -13.87
C GLU A 61 19.41 -7.40 -14.47
N PRO A 62 18.14 -7.03 -14.66
CA PRO A 62 17.75 -5.72 -15.16
C PRO A 62 18.25 -4.61 -14.25
N SER A 63 18.56 -3.46 -14.84
CA SER A 63 19.02 -2.28 -14.12
C SER A 63 18.05 -1.87 -13.01
N THR A 64 16.75 -2.10 -13.21
CA THR A 64 15.69 -1.87 -12.22
C THR A 64 15.86 -2.71 -10.96
N VAL A 65 16.25 -3.97 -11.13
CA VAL A 65 16.51 -4.89 -10.01
C VAL A 65 17.82 -4.51 -9.31
N VAL A 66 18.87 -4.21 -10.09
CA VAL A 66 20.19 -3.84 -9.56
C VAL A 66 20.15 -2.52 -8.79
N LYS A 67 19.41 -1.52 -9.28
CA LYS A 67 19.28 -0.19 -8.67
C LYS A 67 18.23 -0.14 -7.56
N CYS A 68 17.42 -1.19 -7.40
CA CYS A 68 16.38 -1.22 -6.38
C CYS A 68 17.03 -1.07 -4.99
N ASN A 69 16.67 0.00 -4.29
CA ASN A 69 17.08 0.24 -2.92
C ASN A 69 15.89 0.73 -2.10
N PHE A 70 15.55 -0.01 -1.05
CA PHE A 70 14.50 0.36 -0.12
C PHE A 70 15.10 0.57 1.28
N ALA A 71 15.04 1.81 1.77
CA ALA A 71 15.39 2.14 3.14
C ALA A 71 14.11 2.26 3.98
N PRO A 72 13.96 1.54 5.11
CA PRO A 72 12.76 1.62 5.95
C PRO A 72 12.40 3.06 6.38
N GLY A 73 13.42 3.89 6.63
CA GLY A 73 13.26 5.31 6.94
C GLY A 73 12.49 6.11 5.88
N ARG A 74 12.45 5.63 4.63
CA ARG A 74 11.70 6.26 3.54
C ARG A 74 10.20 6.29 3.80
N LEU A 75 9.65 5.32 4.53
CA LEU A 75 8.22 5.27 4.86
C LEU A 75 7.78 6.53 5.62
N TYR A 76 8.59 7.03 6.56
CA TYR A 76 8.28 8.27 7.30
C TYR A 76 8.12 9.49 6.39
N THR A 77 8.82 9.53 5.26
CA THR A 77 8.82 10.68 4.34
C THR A 77 7.97 10.45 3.09
N LEU A 78 7.38 9.27 2.90
CA LEU A 78 6.54 8.95 1.75
C LEU A 78 5.13 9.52 1.94
N LYS A 79 4.82 10.64 1.27
CA LYS A 79 3.58 11.41 1.49
C LYS A 79 2.65 11.48 0.27
N SER A 80 3.20 11.36 -0.95
CA SER A 80 2.45 11.62 -2.18
C SER A 80 1.63 10.41 -2.63
N ARG A 81 0.31 10.62 -2.79
CA ARG A 81 -0.62 9.63 -3.34
C ARG A 81 -0.33 9.22 -4.78
N LEU A 82 0.45 10.03 -5.50
CA LEU A 82 0.84 9.74 -6.88
C LEU A 82 2.00 8.75 -6.96
N SER A 83 2.79 8.56 -5.88
CA SER A 83 3.94 7.67 -5.87
C SER A 83 3.55 6.21 -6.12
N ALA A 84 4.38 5.51 -6.91
CA ALA A 84 4.23 4.07 -7.13
C ALA A 84 4.40 3.29 -5.82
N ALA A 85 5.43 3.60 -5.02
CA ALA A 85 5.65 2.99 -3.71
C ALA A 85 4.45 3.22 -2.77
N TYR A 86 3.84 4.42 -2.84
CA TYR A 86 2.64 4.72 -2.07
C TYR A 86 1.51 3.76 -2.39
N LYS A 87 1.16 3.63 -3.67
CA LYS A 87 0.11 2.71 -4.12
C LYS A 87 0.47 1.24 -3.88
N GLY A 88 1.75 0.91 -4.04
CA GLY A 88 2.29 -0.44 -3.83
C GLY A 88 2.09 -0.94 -2.40
N LEU A 89 2.33 -0.09 -1.39
CA LEU A 89 2.13 -0.49 0.01
C LEU A 89 0.67 -0.90 0.28
N TYR A 90 -0.31 -0.11 -0.19
CA TYR A 90 -1.71 -0.46 0.02
C TYR A 90 -2.14 -1.68 -0.77
N ALA A 91 -1.59 -1.88 -1.97
CA ALA A 91 -1.84 -3.12 -2.72
C ALA A 91 -1.36 -4.36 -1.93
N ILE A 92 -0.24 -4.26 -1.21
CA ILE A 92 0.22 -5.31 -0.30
C ILE A 92 -0.71 -5.48 0.89
N LEU A 93 -1.11 -4.40 1.57
CA LEU A 93 -2.03 -4.49 2.71
C LEU A 93 -3.37 -5.12 2.33
N ILE A 94 -3.91 -4.78 1.17
CA ILE A 94 -5.14 -5.37 0.63
C ILE A 94 -4.93 -6.85 0.30
N ARG A 95 -3.82 -7.20 -0.37
CA ARG A 95 -3.46 -8.60 -0.67
C ARG A 95 -3.33 -9.44 0.59
N ASP A 96 -2.75 -8.88 1.65
CA ASP A 96 -2.49 -9.57 2.92
C ASP A 96 -3.73 -9.61 3.83
N GLY A 97 -4.89 -9.15 3.33
CA GLY A 97 -6.18 -9.33 3.99
C GLY A 97 -6.59 -8.18 4.91
N GLY A 98 -6.13 -6.95 4.65
CA GLY A 98 -6.53 -5.76 5.40
C GLY A 98 -8.05 -5.64 5.55
N LEU A 99 -8.53 -5.52 6.79
CA LEU A 99 -9.95 -5.53 7.15
C LEU A 99 -10.47 -4.10 7.34
N ASP A 100 -11.64 -3.75 6.80
CA ASP A 100 -12.25 -2.45 7.10
C ASP A 100 -12.55 -2.31 8.61
N PHE A 101 -12.27 -1.14 9.21
CA PHE A 101 -12.32 -1.02 10.68
C PHE A 101 -13.74 -1.17 11.25
N LEU A 102 -14.76 -0.84 10.47
CA LEU A 102 -16.15 -0.95 10.90
C LEU A 102 -16.73 -2.33 10.57
N SER A 103 -16.65 -2.74 9.31
CA SER A 103 -17.32 -3.98 8.87
C SER A 103 -16.54 -5.23 9.27
N GLY A 104 -15.22 -5.10 9.48
CA GLY A 104 -14.31 -6.24 9.67
C GLY A 104 -14.23 -7.16 8.46
N VAL A 105 -14.72 -6.72 7.29
CA VAL A 105 -14.71 -7.46 6.03
C VAL A 105 -13.36 -7.24 5.32
N PRO A 106 -12.76 -8.28 4.73
CA PRO A 106 -11.56 -8.11 3.91
C PRO A 106 -11.77 -7.15 2.75
N ILE A 107 -10.85 -6.18 2.65
CA ILE A 107 -10.76 -5.30 1.51
C ILE A 107 -10.24 -6.15 0.34
N ASN A 108 -11.00 -6.21 -0.74
CA ASN A 108 -10.66 -6.90 -1.97
C ASN A 108 -11.18 -6.08 -3.16
N ILE A 109 -10.96 -6.53 -4.39
CA ILE A 109 -11.36 -5.74 -5.57
C ILE A 109 -12.86 -5.42 -5.61
N GLN A 110 -13.72 -6.33 -5.15
CA GLN A 110 -15.17 -6.10 -5.13
C GLN A 110 -15.54 -5.08 -4.06
N THR A 111 -15.13 -5.32 -2.80
CA THR A 111 -15.44 -4.41 -1.69
C THR A 111 -14.81 -3.03 -1.89
N TYR A 112 -13.64 -2.96 -2.54
CA TYR A 112 -12.96 -1.72 -2.90
C TYR A 112 -13.87 -0.75 -3.67
N PHE A 113 -14.54 -1.24 -4.72
CA PHE A 113 -15.44 -0.41 -5.52
C PHE A 113 -16.78 -0.16 -4.83
N TYR A 114 -17.40 -1.18 -4.23
CA TYR A 114 -18.73 -1.05 -3.64
C TYR A 114 -18.74 -0.19 -2.37
N GLU A 115 -17.76 -0.36 -1.49
CA GLU A 115 -17.66 0.37 -0.22
C GLU A 115 -16.91 1.70 -0.34
N ARG A 116 -16.48 2.04 -1.57
CA ARG A 116 -15.66 3.21 -1.88
C ARG A 116 -14.48 3.31 -0.92
N ILE A 117 -13.68 2.25 -0.90
CA ILE A 117 -12.46 2.19 -0.11
C ILE A 117 -11.53 3.29 -0.61
N ASP A 118 -11.03 4.09 0.31
CA ASP A 118 -10.00 5.08 0.06
C ASP A 118 -8.99 5.07 1.20
N ILE A 119 -7.83 5.64 0.95
CA ILE A 119 -6.73 5.70 1.89
C ILE A 119 -6.88 6.95 2.74
N HIS A 120 -7.13 6.74 4.03
CA HIS A 120 -7.35 7.79 5.00
C HIS A 120 -6.34 7.74 6.13
N HIS A 121 -6.25 8.83 6.88
CA HIS A 121 -5.34 8.93 8.02
C HIS A 121 -5.84 8.13 9.22
N ILE A 122 -4.94 7.40 9.89
CA ILE A 122 -5.24 6.72 11.16
C ILE A 122 -5.39 7.76 12.27
N PHE A 123 -4.42 8.66 12.38
CA PHE A 123 -4.50 9.90 13.16
C PHE A 123 -4.95 11.03 12.22
N PRO A 124 -6.20 11.49 12.29
CA PRO A 124 -6.75 12.45 11.34
C PRO A 124 -6.02 13.78 11.35
N LYS A 125 -5.89 14.40 10.18
CA LYS A 125 -5.22 15.71 10.00
C LYS A 125 -5.79 16.79 10.91
N ASP A 126 -7.10 16.81 11.12
CA ASP A 126 -7.76 17.79 11.99
C ASP A 126 -7.44 17.57 13.47
N TYR A 127 -7.17 16.33 13.88
CA TYR A 127 -6.66 16.03 15.22
C TYR A 127 -5.19 16.46 15.34
N CYS A 128 -4.35 16.07 14.37
CA CYS A 128 -2.91 16.37 14.40
C CYS A 128 -2.57 17.87 14.27
N LYS A 129 -3.50 18.70 13.79
CA LYS A 129 -3.32 20.16 13.71
C LYS A 129 -3.61 20.87 15.02
N LYS A 130 -4.16 20.19 16.03
CA LYS A 130 -4.46 20.80 17.33
C LYS A 130 -3.15 21.08 18.08
N PRO A 131 -3.03 22.24 18.77
CA PRO A 131 -1.80 22.64 19.44
C PRO A 131 -1.25 21.64 20.46
N ASP A 132 -2.13 20.89 21.12
CA ASP A 132 -1.84 19.93 22.18
C ASP A 132 -1.61 18.50 21.68
N SER A 133 -1.71 18.26 20.37
CA SER A 133 -1.60 16.90 19.81
C SER A 133 -0.17 16.35 19.78
N GLY A 134 0.85 17.23 19.76
CA GLY A 134 2.26 16.84 19.61
C GLY A 134 2.58 16.13 18.28
N ALA A 135 1.65 16.15 17.31
CA ALA A 135 1.78 15.36 16.10
C ALA A 135 2.67 16.05 15.05
N HIS A 136 3.60 15.29 14.50
CA HIS A 136 4.44 15.69 13.38
C HIS A 136 4.29 14.68 12.23
N ASP A 137 4.55 15.13 11.00
CA ASP A 137 4.56 14.26 9.79
C ASP A 137 3.31 13.38 9.56
N TYR A 138 2.15 13.82 10.02
CA TYR A 138 0.89 13.08 9.91
C TYR A 138 0.46 12.75 8.47
N ASP A 139 1.03 13.41 7.45
CA ASP A 139 0.78 13.08 6.03
C ASP A 139 1.61 11.88 5.52
N SER A 140 2.48 11.31 6.35
CA SER A 140 3.26 10.10 6.07
C SER A 140 2.39 8.88 5.76
N ILE A 141 2.92 7.96 4.95
CA ILE A 141 2.24 6.72 4.57
C ILE A 141 1.96 5.80 5.77
N ILE A 142 2.80 5.84 6.80
CA ILE A 142 2.65 4.99 7.99
C ILE A 142 1.44 5.40 8.84
N ASN A 143 0.95 6.62 8.67
CA ASN A 143 -0.26 7.12 9.34
C ASN A 143 -1.51 6.93 8.46
N LYS A 144 -1.56 5.90 7.61
CA LYS A 144 -2.65 5.73 6.66
C LYS A 144 -3.08 4.28 6.51
N ALA A 145 -4.38 4.07 6.34
CA ALA A 145 -4.97 2.77 6.10
C ALA A 145 -6.02 2.86 4.97
N PRO A 146 -6.17 1.82 4.13
CA PRO A 146 -7.31 1.68 3.25
C PRO A 146 -8.54 1.34 4.11
N ILE A 147 -9.56 2.19 4.07
CA ILE A 147 -10.80 2.01 4.84
C ILE A 147 -12.00 2.48 4.01
N SER A 148 -13.19 2.01 4.37
CA SER A 148 -14.43 2.42 3.70
C SER A 148 -14.77 3.87 4.00
N THR A 149 -15.55 4.46 3.09
CA THR A 149 -16.11 5.80 3.30
C THR A 149 -16.97 5.85 4.58
N MET A 150 -17.64 4.74 4.95
CA MET A 150 -18.42 4.66 6.18
C MET A 150 -17.53 4.70 7.42
N THR A 151 -16.46 3.92 7.43
CA THR A 151 -15.45 3.94 8.49
C THR A 151 -14.83 5.33 8.64
N ASN A 152 -14.44 5.97 7.54
CA ASN A 152 -13.87 7.31 7.56
C ASN A 152 -14.83 8.36 8.17
N ARG A 153 -16.15 8.21 7.98
CA ARG A 153 -17.15 9.08 8.63
C ARG A 153 -17.19 8.89 10.15
N ILE A 154 -16.97 7.68 10.66
CA ILE A 154 -16.90 7.40 12.10
C ILE A 154 -15.62 7.98 12.70
N ILE A 155 -14.49 7.82 12.01
CA ILE A 155 -13.20 8.39 12.39
C ILE A 155 -13.31 9.92 12.53
N GLY A 156 -13.78 10.58 11.48
CA GLY A 156 -13.90 12.04 11.43
C GLY A 156 -12.57 12.75 11.75
N GLY A 157 -12.61 13.82 12.54
CA GLY A 157 -11.43 14.57 12.99
C GLY A 157 -10.93 14.19 14.40
N ASN A 158 -11.24 12.98 14.88
CA ASN A 158 -10.99 12.57 16.26
C ASN A 158 -9.68 11.78 16.42
N ALA A 159 -9.10 11.83 17.62
CA ALA A 159 -7.96 10.96 17.97
C ALA A 159 -8.35 9.47 17.89
N PRO A 160 -7.42 8.55 17.58
CA PRO A 160 -7.69 7.11 17.54
C PRO A 160 -8.41 6.56 18.76
N LYS A 161 -7.90 6.78 19.96
CA LYS A 161 -8.59 6.42 21.21
C LYS A 161 -10.08 6.79 21.28
N ILE A 162 -10.49 7.89 20.64
CA ILE A 162 -11.90 8.36 20.66
C ILE A 162 -12.74 7.56 19.67
N TYR A 163 -12.31 7.43 18.42
CA TYR A 163 -13.12 6.73 17.42
C TYR A 163 -13.07 5.20 17.60
N LEU A 164 -11.96 4.64 18.11
CA LEU A 164 -11.87 3.22 18.44
C LEU A 164 -12.85 2.86 19.56
N LYS A 165 -12.95 3.70 20.59
CA LYS A 165 -13.98 3.56 21.63
C LYS A 165 -15.40 3.60 21.06
N LYS A 166 -15.69 4.46 20.07
CA LYS A 166 -17.00 4.46 19.40
C LYS A 166 -17.27 3.19 18.60
N LEU A 167 -16.25 2.61 17.96
CA LEU A 167 -16.40 1.32 17.28
C LEU A 167 -16.78 0.21 18.26
N ILE A 168 -16.25 0.25 19.48
CA ILE A 168 -16.60 -0.70 20.54
C ILE A 168 -18.00 -0.40 21.09
N ASP A 169 -18.18 0.80 21.65
CA ASP A 169 -19.37 1.16 22.43
C ASP A 169 -20.63 1.32 21.55
N ASP A 170 -20.51 1.99 20.39
CA ASP A 170 -21.67 2.35 19.55
C ASP A 170 -21.93 1.34 18.44
N LYS A 171 -20.89 0.62 17.98
CA LYS A 171 -20.97 -0.34 16.86
C LYS A 171 -20.87 -1.80 17.29
N GLY A 172 -20.58 -2.06 18.57
CA GLY A 172 -20.57 -3.40 19.15
C GLY A 172 -19.40 -4.27 18.66
N ILE A 173 -18.32 -3.66 18.16
CA ILE A 173 -17.10 -4.39 17.81
C ILE A 173 -16.40 -4.79 19.11
N LYS A 174 -16.13 -6.07 19.30
CA LYS A 174 -15.37 -6.54 20.47
C LYS A 174 -13.93 -6.06 20.40
N GLU A 175 -13.32 -5.78 21.55
CA GLU A 175 -11.93 -5.29 21.65
C GLU A 175 -10.92 -6.24 20.96
N ASP A 176 -11.00 -7.53 21.25
CA ASP A 176 -10.16 -8.58 20.63
C ASP A 176 -10.30 -8.63 19.10
N ARG A 177 -11.53 -8.40 18.61
CA ARG A 177 -11.80 -8.31 17.18
C ARG A 177 -11.22 -7.04 16.58
N LEU A 178 -11.31 -5.91 17.28
CA LEU A 178 -10.73 -4.63 16.83
C LEU A 178 -9.21 -4.73 16.75
N ASP A 179 -8.56 -5.38 17.71
CA ASP A 179 -7.11 -5.64 17.68
C ASP A 179 -6.72 -6.49 16.46
N THR A 180 -7.51 -7.53 16.15
CA THR A 180 -7.30 -8.35 14.94
C THR A 180 -7.44 -7.52 13.66
N ILE A 181 -8.42 -6.61 13.63
CA ILE A 181 -8.65 -5.69 12.51
C ILE A 181 -7.46 -4.75 12.35
N LEU A 182 -7.00 -4.10 13.42
CA LEU A 182 -5.84 -3.20 13.37
C LEU A 182 -4.56 -3.93 12.96
N ALA A 183 -4.33 -5.14 13.50
CA ALA A 183 -3.19 -5.97 13.14
C ALA A 183 -3.16 -6.36 11.65
N SER A 184 -4.33 -6.49 10.99
CA SER A 184 -4.39 -6.72 9.53
C SER A 184 -3.83 -5.56 8.70
N HIS A 185 -3.63 -4.39 9.30
CA HIS A 185 -2.97 -3.23 8.70
C HIS A 185 -1.56 -2.97 9.25
N VAL A 186 -1.00 -3.91 10.01
CA VAL A 186 0.30 -3.76 10.69
C VAL A 186 0.28 -2.61 11.71
N ILE A 187 -0.88 -2.40 12.35
CA ILE A 187 -1.06 -1.39 13.40
C ILE A 187 -1.09 -2.09 14.76
N ASP A 188 -0.22 -1.66 15.67
CA ASP A 188 -0.29 -2.05 17.09
C ASP A 188 -1.36 -1.21 17.79
N ALA A 189 -2.38 -1.87 18.33
CA ALA A 189 -3.47 -1.21 19.05
C ALA A 189 -2.97 -0.42 20.28
N ASN A 190 -1.86 -0.84 20.91
CA ASN A 190 -1.27 -0.15 22.06
C ASN A 190 -0.60 1.18 21.68
N ALA A 191 -0.37 1.42 20.38
CA ALA A 191 0.21 2.65 19.86
C ALA A 191 -0.85 3.73 19.52
N LEU A 192 -2.16 3.45 19.69
CA LEU A 192 -3.28 4.31 19.27
C LEU A 192 -4.04 4.99 20.43
#